data_AF-A0A2S9F424-F1
#
_entry.id   AF-A0A2S9F424-F1
#
_cell.length_a   1.000
_cell.length_b   1.000
_cell.length_c   1.000
_cell.angle_alpha   90.00
_cell.angle_beta   90.00
_cell.angle_gamma   90.00
#
_symmetry.space_group_name_H-M   'P 1'
#
loop_
_entity.id
_entity.type
_entity.pdbx_description
1 polymer ?
#
loop_
_entity_poly.entity_id
_entity_poly.type
_entity_poly.pdbx_seq_one_letter_code
_entity_poly.pdbx_strand_id
1 'polypeptide(L)'
;VFACGRYEGIDQRVVDDAATRMRVEEVSIGDYVLPGGESAAVVMIEAVVRLLPDVLGNPASHQDDSHSELVGGLLEGPSYTRPASWRGLDVPEVLLSGDHARIAAWRQEQGMQRTRERRPDLLS
;
A
#
# COMPACT_ATOMS: atom_id res chain seq x y z
N VAL A 1 13.15 -13.15 10.22
CA VAL A 1 13.86 -14.01 9.23
C VAL A 1 12.82 -14.48 8.24
N PHE A 2 13.15 -14.52 6.94
CA PHE A 2 12.26 -15.06 5.91
C PHE A 2 12.78 -16.43 5.46
N ALA A 3 11.88 -17.41 5.38
CA ALA A 3 12.15 -18.72 4.82
C ALA A 3 11.47 -18.80 3.44
N CYS A 4 12.21 -18.49 2.38
CA CYS A 4 11.66 -18.45 1.02
C CYS A 4 11.63 -19.87 0.43
N GLY A 5 10.44 -20.46 0.33
CA GLY A 5 10.24 -21.74 -0.36
C GLY A 5 10.46 -21.62 -1.87
N ARG A 6 10.86 -22.73 -2.49
CA ARG A 6 10.91 -22.96 -3.95
C ARG A 6 10.34 -24.34 -4.25
N TYR A 7 10.08 -24.61 -5.54
CA TYR A 7 9.48 -25.87 -5.99
C TYR A 7 8.13 -26.08 -5.27
N GLU A 8 7.92 -27.24 -4.64
CA GLU A 8 6.70 -27.58 -3.89
C GLU A 8 6.66 -26.96 -2.47
N GLY A 9 7.70 -26.22 -2.07
CA GLY A 9 7.76 -25.53 -0.79
C GLY A 9 8.80 -26.10 0.17
N ILE A 10 8.57 -25.87 1.46
CA ILE A 10 9.43 -26.30 2.56
C ILE A 10 8.73 -27.47 3.27
N ASP A 11 9.48 -28.50 3.66
CA ASP A 11 8.94 -29.61 4.45
C ASP A 11 8.33 -29.08 5.75
N GLN A 12 7.08 -29.46 6.02
CA GLN A 12 6.31 -28.97 7.17
C GLN A 12 7.04 -29.14 8.50
N ARG A 13 7.86 -30.19 8.67
CA ARG A 13 8.59 -30.44 9.92
C ARG A 13 9.63 -29.36 10.22
N VAL A 14 10.12 -28.64 9.20
CA VAL A 14 11.01 -27.49 9.39
C VAL A 14 10.25 -26.34 10.05
N VAL A 15 9.01 -26.11 9.63
CA VAL A 15 8.11 -25.09 10.19
C VAL A 15 7.77 -25.47 11.64
N ASP A 16 7.37 -26.73 11.87
CA ASP A 16 7.01 -27.24 13.19
C ASP A 16 8.17 -27.18 14.19
N ASP A 17 9.38 -27.59 13.78
CA ASP A 17 10.59 -27.49 14.62
C ASP A 17 10.96 -26.02 14.90
N ALA A 18 10.92 -25.14 13.90
CA ALA A 18 11.20 -23.73 14.09
C ALA A 18 10.24 -23.09 15.10
N ALA A 19 8.96 -23.48 15.06
CA ALA A 19 7.93 -23.01 15.98
C ALA A 19 8.21 -23.37 17.45
N THR A 20 9.02 -24.40 17.73
CA THR A 20 9.45 -24.72 19.10
C THR A 20 10.47 -23.74 19.69
N ARG A 21 11.14 -22.94 18.83
CA ARG A 21 12.26 -22.05 19.21
C ARG A 21 12.01 -20.58 18.91
N MET A 22 11.09 -20.26 18.01
CA MET A 22 10.75 -18.88 17.63
C MET A 22 9.28 -18.79 17.19
N ARG A 23 8.73 -17.58 17.16
CA ARG A 23 7.42 -17.35 16.53
C ARG A 23 7.53 -17.55 15.03
N VAL A 24 6.65 -18.36 14.47
CA VAL A 24 6.56 -18.67 13.05
C VAL A 24 5.15 -18.31 12.57
N GLU A 25 5.08 -17.63 11.42
CA GLU A 25 3.84 -17.22 10.77
C GLU A 25 3.94 -17.63 9.30
N GLU A 26 2.93 -18.31 8.78
CA GLU A 26 2.78 -18.54 7.35
C GLU A 26 1.97 -17.38 6.75
N VAL A 27 2.56 -16.68 5.78
CA VAL A 27 1.99 -15.44 5.25
C VAL A 27 1.88 -15.53 3.73
N SER A 28 0.68 -15.23 3.23
CA SER A 28 0.44 -14.98 1.80
C SER A 28 0.38 -13.48 1.53
N ILE A 29 0.88 -13.06 0.36
CA ILE A 29 0.76 -11.68 -0.15
C ILE A 29 -0.38 -11.51 -1.17
N GLY A 30 -1.19 -12.56 -1.38
CA GLY A 30 -2.41 -12.52 -2.17
C GLY A 30 -2.80 -13.85 -2.78
N ASP A 31 -3.98 -13.91 -3.39
CA ASP A 31 -4.58 -15.13 -3.93
C ASP A 31 -4.06 -15.46 -5.34
N TYR A 32 -2.76 -15.74 -5.43
CA TYR A 32 -2.07 -16.14 -6.66
C TYR A 32 -0.80 -16.95 -6.33
N VAL A 33 -0.23 -17.64 -7.34
CA VAL A 33 0.93 -18.53 -7.16
C VAL A 33 2.18 -17.90 -7.79
N LEU A 34 3.28 -17.88 -7.04
CA LEU A 34 4.59 -17.42 -7.48
C LEU A 34 5.59 -18.59 -7.56
N PRO A 35 6.66 -18.49 -8.38
CA PRO A 35 7.67 -19.54 -8.50
C PRO A 35 8.55 -19.72 -7.25
N GLY A 36 8.51 -18.76 -6.32
CA GLY A 36 9.29 -18.79 -5.08
C GLY A 36 8.88 -17.66 -4.13
N GLY A 37 9.31 -17.78 -2.87
CA GLY A 37 8.96 -16.84 -1.79
C GLY A 37 9.74 -15.52 -1.80
N GLU A 38 10.75 -15.35 -2.67
CA GLU A 38 11.63 -14.18 -2.64
C GLU A 38 10.88 -12.88 -2.94
N SER A 39 9.97 -12.88 -3.91
CA SER A 39 9.16 -11.69 -4.21
C SER A 39 8.24 -11.34 -3.06
N ALA A 40 7.65 -12.33 -2.36
CA ALA A 40 6.85 -12.09 -1.17
C ALA A 40 7.68 -11.50 -0.03
N ALA A 41 8.90 -12.02 0.19
CA ALA A 41 9.80 -11.47 1.18
C ALA A 41 10.17 -10.01 0.89
N VAL A 42 10.50 -9.66 -0.37
CA VAL A 42 10.81 -8.28 -0.75
C VAL A 42 9.61 -7.35 -0.55
N VAL A 43 8.40 -7.76 -0.95
CA VAL A 43 7.16 -6.98 -0.73
C VAL A 43 6.96 -6.71 0.77
N MET A 44 7.10 -7.73 1.62
CA MET A 44 6.96 -7.56 3.06
C MET A 44 8.06 -6.67 3.66
N ILE A 45 9.31 -6.81 3.21
CA ILE A 45 10.42 -5.96 3.64
C ILE A 45 10.13 -4.49 3.29
N GLU A 46 9.74 -4.18 2.05
CA GLU A 46 9.43 -2.80 1.65
C GLU A 46 8.24 -2.23 2.45
N ALA A 47 7.17 -3.00 2.60
CA ALA A 47 5.96 -2.59 3.32
C ALA A 47 6.21 -2.34 4.83
N VAL A 48 7.09 -3.11 5.46
CA VAL A 48 7.40 -2.97 6.89
C VAL A 48 8.49 -1.92 7.12
N VAL A 49 9.59 -1.95 6.35
CA VAL A 49 10.74 -1.07 6.56
C VAL A 49 10.38 0.38 6.33
N ARG A 50 9.49 0.69 5.38
CA ARG A 50 9.01 2.07 5.18
C ARG A 50 8.35 2.70 6.41
N LEU A 51 7.87 1.88 7.36
CA LEU A 51 7.22 2.36 8.58
C LEU A 51 8.23 2.62 9.71
N LEU A 52 9.50 2.26 9.53
CA LEU A 52 10.54 2.53 10.52
C LEU A 52 10.90 4.03 10.51
N PRO A 53 11.27 4.59 11.69
CA PRO A 53 11.79 5.95 11.78
C PRO A 53 12.95 6.17 10.79
N ASP A 54 13.02 7.38 10.24
CA ASP A 54 14.10 7.86 9.36
C ASP A 54 14.24 7.16 8.00
N VAL A 55 13.38 6.19 7.66
CA VAL A 55 13.35 5.57 6.32
C VAL A 55 12.62 6.46 5.32
N LEU A 56 11.46 6.99 5.70
CA LEU A 56 10.73 7.96 4.90
C LEU A 56 11.22 9.37 5.22
N GLY A 57 11.62 10.13 4.20
CA GLY A 57 12.09 11.51 4.38
C GLY A 57 11.06 12.42 5.04
N ASN A 58 9.77 12.24 4.73
CA ASN A 58 8.66 12.80 5.50
C ASN A 58 7.93 11.65 6.22
N PRO A 59 8.11 11.48 7.54
CA PRO A 59 7.45 10.42 8.29
C PRO A 59 5.93 10.46 8.22
N ALA A 60 5.31 11.62 7.96
CA ALA A 60 3.86 11.73 7.82
C ALA A 60 3.34 11.26 6.46
N SER A 61 4.19 11.01 5.44
CA SER A 61 3.69 10.71 4.10
C SER A 61 2.89 9.42 4.02
N HIS A 62 3.22 8.41 4.83
CA HIS A 62 2.49 7.14 4.85
C HIS A 62 1.06 7.27 5.39
N GLN A 63 0.76 8.37 6.08
CA GLN A 63 -0.56 8.64 6.62
C GLN A 63 -1.55 9.05 5.53
N ASP A 64 -1.08 9.54 4.38
CA ASP A 64 -1.94 9.93 3.26
C ASP A 64 -2.09 8.79 2.22
N ASP A 65 -1.44 7.65 2.42
CA ASP A 65 -1.49 6.51 1.49
C ASP A 65 -2.82 5.77 1.55
N SER A 66 -3.12 5.02 0.47
CA SER A 66 -4.22 4.06 0.46
C SER A 66 -4.15 3.11 1.65
N HIS A 67 -5.31 2.76 2.21
CA HIS A 67 -5.50 1.88 3.36
C HIS A 67 -5.01 2.44 4.71
N SER A 68 -4.50 3.67 4.78
CA SER A 68 -4.16 4.29 6.06
C SER A 68 -5.41 4.62 6.87
N GLU A 69 -5.28 4.68 8.20
CA GLU A 69 -6.38 5.10 9.07
C GLU A 69 -6.81 6.55 8.80
N LEU A 70 -5.88 7.43 8.41
CA LEU A 70 -6.16 8.85 8.19
C LEU A 70 -6.95 9.12 6.90
N VAL A 71 -6.84 8.24 5.90
CA VAL A 71 -7.75 8.25 4.74
C VAL A 71 -8.98 7.34 4.95
N GLY A 72 -9.18 6.81 6.16
CA GLY A 72 -10.33 5.98 6.53
C GLY A 72 -10.28 4.55 5.98
N GLY A 73 -9.10 4.00 5.71
CA GLY A 73 -8.93 2.68 5.10
C GLY A 73 -9.21 2.64 3.59
N LEU A 74 -9.50 3.80 2.99
CA LEU A 74 -9.91 3.94 1.60
C LEU A 74 -8.71 4.06 0.65
N LEU A 75 -9.00 4.10 -0.65
CA LEU A 75 -8.00 4.40 -1.68
C LEU A 75 -7.70 5.90 -1.75
N GLU A 76 -6.45 6.24 -2.05
CA GLU A 76 -6.04 7.63 -2.30
C GLU A 76 -6.67 8.20 -3.58
N GLY A 77 -6.80 9.53 -3.63
CA GLY A 77 -7.23 10.26 -4.84
C GLY A 77 -6.17 10.26 -5.96
N PRO A 78 -6.49 10.82 -7.14
CA PRO A 78 -5.50 11.00 -8.20
C PRO A 78 -4.46 12.06 -7.84
N SER A 79 -3.22 11.80 -8.24
CA SER A 79 -2.09 12.71 -8.09
C SER A 79 -1.77 13.41 -9.40
N TYR A 80 -1.41 14.69 -9.31
CA TYR A 80 -1.07 15.55 -10.44
C TYR A 80 0.25 16.26 -10.16
N THR A 81 1.03 16.47 -11.21
CA THR A 81 2.27 17.25 -11.15
C THR A 81 2.38 18.10 -12.41
N ARG A 82 3.41 18.95 -12.48
CA ARG A 82 3.64 19.79 -13.66
C ARG A 82 3.90 18.93 -14.91
N PRO A 83 3.51 19.40 -16.11
CA PRO A 83 2.84 20.68 -16.41
C PRO A 83 1.33 20.69 -16.11
N ALA A 84 0.72 21.88 -16.04
CA ALA A 84 -0.71 22.05 -15.74
C ALA A 84 -1.65 21.49 -16.83
N SER A 85 -1.17 21.35 -18.06
CA SER A 85 -1.87 20.68 -19.15
C SER A 85 -0.89 19.75 -19.86
N TRP A 86 -1.30 18.49 -20.03
CA TRP A 86 -0.51 17.49 -20.74
C TRP A 86 -1.40 16.77 -21.75
N ARG A 87 -1.11 16.94 -23.05
CA ARG A 87 -1.88 16.33 -24.15
C ARG A 87 -3.39 16.64 -24.11
N GLY A 88 -3.76 17.85 -23.68
CA GLY A 88 -5.17 18.24 -23.54
C GLY A 88 -5.86 17.66 -22.29
N LEU A 89 -5.09 17.08 -21.37
CA LEU A 89 -5.56 16.68 -20.04
C LEU A 89 -5.08 17.72 -19.03
N ASP A 90 -6.03 18.53 -18.55
CA ASP A 90 -5.74 19.61 -17.61
C ASP A 90 -5.77 19.11 -16.16
N VAL A 91 -4.90 19.67 -15.33
CA VAL A 91 -4.95 19.51 -13.89
C VAL A 91 -6.26 20.15 -13.39
N PRO A 92 -7.03 19.47 -12.53
CA PRO A 92 -8.25 20.04 -11.95
C PRO A 92 -8.00 21.43 -11.35
N GLU A 93 -8.83 22.41 -11.71
CA GLU A 93 -8.65 23.82 -11.30
C GLU A 93 -8.53 23.99 -9.78
N VAL A 94 -9.24 23.16 -9.01
CA VAL A 94 -9.16 23.15 -7.53
C VAL A 94 -7.73 22.91 -7.03
N LEU A 95 -6.93 22.10 -7.72
CA LEU A 95 -5.53 21.83 -7.37
C LEU A 95 -4.59 23.00 -7.71
N LEU A 96 -5.04 23.92 -8.57
CA LEU A 96 -4.31 25.14 -8.94
C LEU A 96 -4.71 26.36 -8.10
N SER A 97 -5.73 26.23 -7.25
CA SER A 97 -6.33 27.35 -6.53
C SER A 97 -5.51 27.88 -5.35
N GLY A 98 -4.58 27.08 -4.81
CA GLY A 98 -3.88 27.36 -3.55
C GLY A 98 -4.77 27.26 -2.30
N ASP A 99 -6.06 26.94 -2.44
CA ASP A 99 -6.98 26.76 -1.32
C ASP A 99 -6.81 25.35 -0.73
N HIS A 100 -6.04 25.26 0.34
CA HIS A 100 -5.74 24.00 1.02
C HIS A 100 -7.00 23.26 1.51
N ALA A 101 -8.04 23.98 1.94
CA ALA A 101 -9.28 23.37 2.43
C ALA A 101 -10.07 22.75 1.28
N ARG A 102 -10.20 23.47 0.16
CA ARG A 102 -10.86 22.94 -1.05
C ARG A 102 -10.08 21.77 -1.66
N ILE A 103 -8.76 21.82 -1.64
CA ILE A 103 -7.90 20.72 -2.12
C ILE A 103 -8.09 19.47 -1.26
N ALA A 104 -8.10 19.62 0.07
CA ALA A 104 -8.30 18.50 0.99
C ALA A 104 -9.68 17.85 0.81
N ALA A 105 -10.74 18.67 0.75
CA ALA A 105 -12.09 18.18 0.51
C ALA A 105 -12.21 17.44 -0.83
N TRP A 106 -11.63 17.99 -1.89
CA TRP A 106 -11.62 17.35 -3.21
C TRP A 106 -10.86 16.02 -3.19
N ARG A 107 -9.69 15.94 -2.55
CA ARG A 107 -8.92 14.69 -2.45
C ARG A 107 -9.70 13.59 -1.73
N GLN A 108 -10.38 13.94 -0.64
CA GLN A 108 -11.23 13.02 0.11
C GLN A 108 -12.39 12.50 -0.77
N GLU A 109 -13.08 13.40 -1.47
CA GLU A 109 -14.16 13.05 -2.38
C GLU A 109 -13.68 12.10 -3.49
N GLN A 110 -12.52 12.39 -4.09
CA GLN A 110 -11.94 11.54 -5.14
C GLN A 110 -11.50 10.17 -4.62
N GLY A 111 -10.89 10.09 -3.43
CA GLY A 111 -10.50 8.82 -2.82
C GLY A 111 -11.73 7.94 -2.52
N MET A 112 -12.77 8.55 -1.97
CA MET A 112 -14.06 7.89 -1.73
C MET A 112 -14.71 7.42 -3.04
N GLN A 113 -14.75 8.25 -4.07
CA GLN A 113 -15.31 7.88 -5.37
C GLN A 113 -14.53 6.73 -6.01
N ARG A 114 -13.19 6.80 -6.02
CA ARG A 114 -12.34 5.73 -6.52
C ARG A 114 -12.54 4.42 -5.75
N THR A 115 -12.74 4.50 -4.43
CA THR A 115 -13.00 3.33 -3.60
C THR A 115 -14.35 2.70 -3.97
N ARG A 116 -15.42 3.49 -4.10
CA ARG A 116 -16.73 2.99 -4.58
C ARG A 116 -16.63 2.27 -5.92
N GLU A 117 -15.84 2.80 -6.85
CA GLU A 117 -15.71 2.25 -8.19
C GLU A 117 -14.85 0.98 -8.26
N ARG A 118 -13.75 0.93 -7.48
CA ARG A 118 -12.71 -0.10 -7.65
C ARG A 118 -12.63 -1.13 -6.52
N ARG A 119 -12.94 -0.71 -5.30
CA ARG A 119 -12.85 -1.50 -4.07
C ARG A 119 -14.05 -1.20 -3.16
N PRO A 120 -15.29 -1.42 -3.63
CA PRO A 120 -16.49 -1.15 -2.84
C PRO A 120 -16.54 -1.97 -1.55
N ASP A 121 -15.79 -3.07 -1.48
CA ASP A 121 -15.59 -3.89 -0.28
C ASP A 121 -14.91 -3.14 0.89
N LEU A 122 -14.21 -2.03 0.64
CA LEU A 122 -13.57 -1.23 1.69
C LEU A 122 -14.53 -0.21 2.36
N LEU A 123 -15.80 -0.17 1.95
CA LEU A 123 -16.79 0.79 2.45
C LEU A 123 -17.74 0.21 3.52
N SER A 124 -17.60 -1.08 3.82
CA SER A 124 -18.44 -1.82 4.78
C SER A 124 -17.84 -1.88 6.17
#